data_AF-A0A522A5M8-F1
#
_entry.id   AF-A0A522A5M8-F1
#
_cell.length_a   1.000
_cell.length_b   1.000
_cell.length_c   1.000
_cell.angle_alpha   90.00
_cell.angle_beta   90.00
_cell.angle_gamma   90.00
#
_symmetry.space_group_name_H-M   'P 1'
#
loop_
_entity.id
_entity.type
_entity.pdbx_description
1 polymer ?
#
loop_
_entity_poly.entity_id
_entity_poly.type
_entity_poly.pdbx_seq_one_letter_code
_entity_poly.pdbx_strand_id
1 'polypeptide(L)'
;MSLDPALRSRQARREREREVFMLPLQLPVTLATTSAMAVLAVVLAARVGAARGKYKINMGDGGNADLNCRIRTHANFVEYVPLLLVLMGLLELAGGNRTALMYAGIALVILRVLHAVGMPRPAPNPYRATGAIGSLLLLLIGAVYGFVLVFNA
;
A
#
# COMPACT_ATOMS: atom_id res chain seq x y z
N MET A 1 51.22 -10.97 15.60
CA MET A 1 50.67 -12.01 14.69
C MET A 1 49.88 -11.29 13.60
N SER A 2 50.52 -11.03 12.46
CA SER A 2 49.92 -10.27 11.34
C SER A 2 48.96 -11.17 10.58
N LEU A 3 47.69 -10.77 10.45
CA LEU A 3 46.73 -11.45 9.58
C LEU A 3 47.21 -11.43 8.12
N ASP A 4 47.18 -12.60 7.48
CA ASP A 4 47.46 -12.87 6.07
C ASP A 4 46.73 -11.86 5.14
N PRO A 5 47.42 -11.23 4.17
CA PRO A 5 46.82 -10.33 3.19
C PRO A 5 45.57 -10.86 2.49
N ALA A 6 45.53 -12.17 2.20
CA ALA A 6 44.38 -12.80 1.55
C ALA A 6 43.14 -12.80 2.46
N LEU A 7 43.31 -13.01 3.76
CA LEU A 7 42.23 -12.95 4.75
C LEU A 7 41.68 -11.54 4.91
N ARG A 8 42.53 -10.51 4.89
CA ARG A 8 42.10 -9.10 4.93
C ARG A 8 41.25 -8.71 3.72
N SER A 9 41.63 -9.17 2.53
CA SER A 9 40.86 -8.89 1.30
C SER A 9 39.44 -9.51 1.34
N ARG A 10 39.33 -10.73 1.92
CA ARG A 10 38.06 -11.41 2.12
C ARG A 10 37.20 -10.74 3.18
N GLN A 11 37.80 -10.26 4.27
CA GLN A 11 37.09 -9.50 5.31
C GLN A 11 36.59 -8.16 4.77
N ALA A 12 37.43 -7.37 4.10
CA ALA A 12 37.03 -6.10 3.50
C ALA A 12 35.97 -6.25 2.41
N ARG A 13 35.98 -7.38 1.68
CA ARG A 13 34.92 -7.71 0.73
C ARG A 13 33.61 -8.08 1.44
N ARG A 14 33.67 -8.90 2.50
CA ARG A 14 32.50 -9.26 3.32
C ARG A 14 31.91 -8.07 4.08
N GLU A 15 32.74 -7.13 4.52
CA GLU A 15 32.33 -5.89 5.18
C GLU A 15 31.63 -4.96 4.19
N ARG A 16 32.16 -4.81 2.97
CA ARG A 16 31.46 -4.10 1.89
C ARG A 16 30.16 -4.79 1.46
N GLU A 17 30.15 -6.11 1.34
CA GLU A 17 28.93 -6.88 1.05
C GLU A 17 27.91 -6.73 2.19
N ARG A 18 28.37 -6.65 3.45
CA ARG A 18 27.52 -6.36 4.62
C ARG A 18 27.03 -4.92 4.65
N GLU A 19 27.84 -3.93 4.27
CA GLU A 19 27.41 -2.51 4.16
C GLU A 19 26.38 -2.33 3.04
N VAL A 20 26.58 -2.98 1.88
CA VAL A 20 25.60 -2.98 0.78
C VAL A 20 24.30 -3.67 1.21
N PHE A 21 24.37 -4.71 2.05
CA PHE A 21 23.19 -5.36 2.62
C PHE A 21 22.56 -4.57 3.78
N MET A 22 23.35 -3.73 4.47
CA MET A 22 22.95 -2.81 5.54
C MET A 22 22.65 -1.41 5.03
N LEU A 23 22.24 -1.25 3.76
CA LEU A 23 21.70 0.04 3.33
C LEU A 23 20.49 0.34 4.24
N PRO A 24 20.51 1.47 4.99
CA PRO A 24 19.40 1.81 5.84
C PRO A 24 18.15 1.85 4.98
N LEU A 25 17.10 1.15 5.41
CA LEU A 25 15.83 1.13 4.70
C LEU A 25 15.39 2.59 4.55
N GLN A 26 15.42 3.12 3.32
CA GLN A 26 15.16 4.55 3.07
C GLN A 26 13.67 4.87 3.19
N LEU A 27 12.82 3.87 2.96
CA LEU A 27 11.36 4.00 2.95
C LEU A 27 10.66 2.96 3.84
N PRO A 28 11.01 2.86 5.13
CA PRO A 28 10.51 1.81 6.01
C PRO A 28 9.00 1.86 6.18
N VAL A 29 8.42 3.06 6.29
CA VAL A 29 6.98 3.22 6.52
C VAL A 29 6.19 2.92 5.25
N THR A 30 6.63 3.48 4.11
CA THR A 30 5.99 3.25 2.82
C THR A 30 6.11 1.79 2.43
N LEU A 31 7.26 1.14 2.65
CA LEU A 31 7.43 -0.27 2.33
C LEU A 31 6.52 -1.18 3.17
N ALA A 32 6.42 -0.91 4.48
CA ALA A 32 5.54 -1.66 5.37
C ALA A 32 4.06 -1.51 4.94
N THR A 33 3.64 -0.27 4.66
CA THR A 33 2.28 0.04 4.20
C THR A 33 1.98 -0.60 2.84
N THR A 34 2.91 -0.49 1.89
CA THR A 34 2.80 -1.08 0.54
C THR A 34 2.71 -2.60 0.61
N SER A 35 3.50 -3.24 1.47
CA SER A 35 3.46 -4.70 1.66
C SER A 35 2.10 -5.16 2.19
N ALA A 36 1.56 -4.47 3.19
CA ALA A 36 0.21 -4.77 3.71
C ALA A 36 -0.88 -4.56 2.63
N MET A 37 -0.78 -3.49 1.85
CA MET A 37 -1.69 -3.21 0.74
C MET A 37 -1.57 -4.22 -0.40
N ALA A 38 -0.37 -4.69 -0.72
CA ALA A 38 -0.16 -5.72 -1.73
C ALA A 38 -0.85 -7.04 -1.36
N VAL A 39 -0.75 -7.46 -0.10
CA VAL A 39 -1.47 -8.63 0.40
C VAL A 39 -2.98 -8.45 0.24
N LEU A 40 -3.52 -7.29 0.61
CA LEU A 40 -4.94 -6.99 0.44
C LEU A 40 -5.35 -6.98 -1.05
N ALA A 41 -4.52 -6.43 -1.92
CA ALA A 41 -4.75 -6.42 -3.37
C ALA A 41 -4.90 -7.84 -3.94
N VAL A 42 -4.00 -8.74 -3.54
CA VAL A 42 -4.03 -10.16 -3.93
C VAL A 42 -5.30 -10.83 -3.44
N VAL A 43 -5.69 -10.60 -2.18
CA VAL A 43 -6.94 -11.14 -1.62
C VAL A 43 -8.16 -10.65 -2.40
N LEU A 44 -8.24 -9.36 -2.73
CA LEU A 44 -9.35 -8.81 -3.51
C LEU A 44 -9.39 -9.36 -4.94
N ALA A 45 -8.25 -9.48 -5.61
CA ALA A 45 -8.14 -10.07 -6.94
C ALA A 45 -8.59 -11.55 -6.93
N ALA A 46 -8.13 -12.33 -5.95
CA ALA A 46 -8.52 -13.73 -5.79
C ALA A 46 -10.04 -13.87 -5.54
N ARG A 47 -10.64 -12.97 -4.76
CA ARG A 47 -12.10 -12.95 -4.53
C ARG A 47 -12.90 -12.70 -5.81
N VAL A 48 -12.40 -11.88 -6.73
CA VAL A 48 -13.00 -11.67 -8.06
C VAL A 48 -12.83 -12.93 -8.91
N GLY A 49 -11.62 -13.48 -8.99
CA GLY A 49 -11.34 -14.70 -9.77
C GLY A 49 -12.20 -15.91 -9.33
N ALA A 50 -12.30 -16.13 -8.01
CA ALA A 50 -13.16 -17.18 -7.46
C ALA A 50 -14.64 -16.98 -7.82
N ALA A 51 -15.13 -15.74 -7.82
CA ALA A 51 -16.51 -15.44 -8.23
C ALA A 51 -16.73 -15.67 -9.73
N ARG A 52 -15.75 -15.33 -10.58
CA ARG A 52 -15.82 -15.63 -12.03
C ARG A 52 -15.93 -17.12 -12.30
N GLY A 53 -15.12 -17.94 -11.63
CA GLY A 53 -15.20 -19.39 -11.73
C GLY A 53 -16.54 -19.93 -11.23
N LYS A 54 -17.02 -19.43 -10.08
CA LYS A 54 -18.31 -19.83 -9.48
C LYS A 54 -19.50 -19.52 -10.41
N TYR A 55 -19.54 -18.33 -10.98
CA TYR A 55 -20.67 -17.88 -11.81
C TYR A 55 -20.48 -18.18 -13.30
N LYS A 56 -19.33 -18.73 -13.71
CA LYS A 56 -18.95 -19.00 -15.11
C LYS A 56 -19.01 -17.75 -16.00
N ILE A 57 -18.59 -16.60 -15.47
CA ILE A 57 -18.61 -15.30 -16.16
C ILE A 57 -17.18 -14.85 -16.46
N ASN A 58 -16.80 -14.93 -17.74
CA ASN A 58 -15.44 -14.61 -18.19
C ASN A 58 -15.17 -13.11 -18.26
N MET A 59 -16.14 -12.32 -18.72
CA MET A 59 -15.98 -10.86 -18.91
C MET A 59 -17.19 -10.09 -18.37
N GLY A 60 -16.94 -8.86 -17.92
CA GLY A 60 -17.96 -8.06 -17.24
C GLY A 60 -18.42 -8.70 -15.92
N ASP A 61 -19.64 -8.38 -15.50
CA ASP A 61 -20.30 -8.94 -14.32
C ASP A 61 -21.46 -9.90 -14.64
N GLY A 62 -21.86 -10.01 -15.92
CA GLY A 62 -22.95 -10.87 -16.40
C GLY A 62 -24.29 -10.62 -15.71
N GLY A 63 -24.54 -9.41 -15.20
CA GLY A 63 -25.73 -9.08 -14.42
C GLY A 63 -25.74 -9.65 -13.00
N ASN A 64 -24.65 -10.29 -12.56
CA ASN A 64 -24.54 -10.86 -11.23
C ASN A 64 -24.09 -9.79 -10.21
N ALA A 65 -24.98 -9.47 -9.27
CA ALA A 65 -24.73 -8.43 -8.27
C ALA A 65 -23.54 -8.72 -7.34
N ASP A 66 -23.29 -9.98 -6.96
CA ASP A 66 -22.13 -10.36 -6.12
C ASP A 66 -20.81 -10.19 -6.90
N LEU A 67 -20.78 -10.62 -8.17
CA LEU A 67 -19.60 -10.43 -9.01
C LEU A 67 -19.33 -8.93 -9.25
N ASN A 68 -20.36 -8.13 -9.56
CA ASN A 68 -20.23 -6.70 -9.71
C ASN A 68 -19.67 -6.04 -8.43
N CYS A 69 -20.24 -6.39 -7.27
CA CYS A 69 -19.78 -5.90 -5.97
C CYS A 69 -18.27 -6.17 -5.75
N ARG A 70 -17.81 -7.39 -6.03
CA ARG A 70 -16.39 -7.76 -5.90
C ARG A 70 -15.51 -7.02 -6.90
N ILE A 71 -15.94 -6.92 -8.16
CA ILE A 71 -15.23 -6.17 -9.21
C ILE A 71 -15.06 -4.71 -8.77
N ARG A 72 -16.14 -4.05 -8.32
CA ARG A 72 -16.07 -2.65 -7.87
C ARG A 72 -15.24 -2.47 -6.60
N THR A 73 -15.26 -3.43 -5.69
CA THR A 73 -14.38 -3.41 -4.51
C THR A 73 -12.91 -3.43 -4.91
N HIS A 74 -12.53 -4.32 -5.82
CA HIS A 74 -11.15 -4.41 -6.31
C HIS A 74 -10.76 -3.20 -7.18
N ALA A 75 -11.65 -2.76 -8.08
CA ALA A 75 -11.44 -1.58 -8.93
C ALA A 75 -11.17 -0.33 -8.08
N ASN A 76 -11.98 -0.08 -7.05
CA ASN A 76 -11.76 1.05 -6.15
C ASN A 76 -10.41 0.96 -5.44
N PHE A 77 -9.98 -0.24 -5.05
CA PHE A 77 -8.67 -0.41 -4.45
C PHE A 77 -7.55 0.03 -5.42
N VAL A 78 -7.56 -0.47 -6.67
CA VAL A 78 -6.51 -0.16 -7.66
C VAL A 78 -6.58 1.27 -8.20
N GLU A 79 -7.74 1.92 -8.14
CA GLU A 79 -7.92 3.33 -8.53
C GLU A 79 -7.22 4.30 -7.55
N TYR A 80 -7.24 4.01 -6.24
CA TYR A 80 -6.82 4.98 -5.22
C TYR A 80 -5.56 4.59 -4.44
N VAL A 81 -5.39 3.30 -4.12
CA VAL A 81 -4.29 2.87 -3.24
C VAL A 81 -2.91 3.04 -3.88
N PRO A 82 -2.69 2.70 -5.17
CA PRO A 82 -1.38 2.90 -5.80
C PRO A 82 -0.91 4.36 -5.76
N LEU A 83 -1.79 5.32 -6.08
CA LEU A 83 -1.46 6.74 -6.04
C LEU A 83 -1.13 7.22 -4.61
N LEU A 84 -1.89 6.76 -3.62
CA LEU A 84 -1.60 7.02 -2.20
C LEU A 84 -0.23 6.51 -1.76
N LEU A 85 0.15 5.30 -2.17
CA LEU A 85 1.44 4.71 -1.83
C LEU A 85 2.60 5.42 -2.53
N VAL A 86 2.42 5.81 -3.80
CA VAL A 86 3.41 6.64 -4.52
C VAL A 86 3.61 7.97 -3.79
N LEU A 87 2.52 8.66 -3.44
CA LEU A 87 2.60 9.92 -2.70
C LEU A 87 3.26 9.74 -1.33
N MET A 88 2.90 8.70 -0.58
CA MET A 88 3.53 8.38 0.71
C MET A 88 5.04 8.15 0.57
N GLY A 89 5.47 7.43 -0.46
CA GLY A 89 6.88 7.22 -0.76
C GLY A 89 7.63 8.51 -1.07
N LEU A 90 7.03 9.39 -1.89
CA LEU A 90 7.61 10.70 -2.18
C LEU A 90 7.72 11.56 -0.92
N LEU A 91 6.70 11.56 -0.06
CA LEU A 91 6.72 12.28 1.22
C LEU A 91 7.79 11.76 2.17
N GLU A 92 7.98 10.44 2.25
CA GLU A 92 9.02 9.84 3.10
C GLU A 92 10.42 10.13 2.55
N LEU A 93 10.61 10.07 1.23
CA LEU A 93 11.87 10.46 0.56
C LEU A 93 12.21 11.94 0.78
N ALA A 94 11.20 12.80 0.79
CA ALA A 94 11.37 14.23 1.01
C ALA A 94 11.65 14.60 2.49
N GLY A 95 11.79 13.61 3.39
CA GLY A 95 12.06 13.86 4.80
C GLY A 95 10.81 14.21 5.62
N GLY A 96 9.63 13.80 5.15
CA GLY A 96 8.38 13.98 5.86
C GLY A 96 8.36 13.32 7.24
N ASN A 97 7.47 13.80 8.11
CA ASN A 97 7.35 13.32 9.48
C ASN A 97 6.97 11.84 9.49
N ARG A 98 7.93 11.00 9.87
CA ARG A 98 7.80 9.53 9.89
C ARG A 98 6.62 9.04 10.73
N THR A 99 6.37 9.67 11.87
CA THR A 99 5.25 9.31 12.76
C THR A 99 3.92 9.61 12.10
N ALA A 100 3.79 10.75 11.43
CA ALA A 100 2.57 11.10 10.69
C ALA A 100 2.32 10.11 9.53
N LEU A 101 3.36 9.75 8.78
CA LEU A 101 3.26 8.76 7.71
C LEU A 101 2.86 7.38 8.23
N MET A 102 3.37 6.97 9.40
CA MET A 102 3.01 5.70 10.03
C MET A 102 1.52 5.66 10.39
N TYR A 103 0.99 6.71 11.01
CA TYR A 103 -0.44 6.81 11.29
C TYR A 103 -1.28 6.83 10.02
N ALA A 104 -0.84 7.55 8.97
CA ALA A 104 -1.51 7.54 7.68
C ALA A 104 -1.54 6.14 7.05
N GLY A 105 -0.45 5.37 7.15
CA GLY A 105 -0.36 4.00 6.67
C GLY A 105 -1.31 3.05 7.41
N ILE A 106 -1.34 3.13 8.75
CA ILE A 106 -2.27 2.34 9.57
C ILE A 106 -3.73 2.71 9.23
N ALA A 107 -4.03 4.00 9.14
CA ALA A 107 -5.37 4.47 8.77
C ALA A 107 -5.80 3.96 7.39
N LEU A 108 -4.89 3.99 6.41
CA LEU A 108 -5.14 3.46 5.06
C LEU A 108 -5.50 1.98 5.10
N VAL A 109 -4.75 1.16 5.85
CA VAL A 109 -5.05 -0.27 6.01
C VAL A 109 -6.46 -0.48 6.55
N ILE A 110 -6.79 0.20 7.65
CA ILE A 110 -8.10 0.08 8.32
C ILE A 110 -9.22 0.50 7.37
N LEU A 111 -9.10 1.68 6.74
CA LEU A 111 -10.08 2.19 5.76
C LEU A 111 -10.35 1.17 4.64
N ARG A 112 -9.30 0.52 4.12
CA ARG A 112 -9.42 -0.40 2.99
C ARG A 112 -10.01 -1.75 3.37
N VAL A 113 -9.68 -2.25 4.56
CA VAL A 113 -10.35 -3.43 5.12
C VAL A 113 -11.83 -3.14 5.38
N LEU A 114 -12.15 -2.01 6.03
CA LEU A 114 -13.54 -1.62 6.30
C LEU A 114 -14.34 -1.44 5.01
N HIS A 115 -13.77 -0.84 3.96
CA HIS A 115 -14.42 -0.74 2.65
C HIS A 115 -14.77 -2.12 2.11
N ALA A 116 -13.78 -3.03 2.09
CA ALA A 116 -13.94 -4.36 1.49
C ALA A 116 -14.98 -5.22 2.22
N VAL A 117 -15.13 -5.03 3.53
CA VAL A 117 -16.15 -5.70 4.36
C VAL A 117 -17.50 -4.97 4.24
N GLY A 118 -17.49 -3.66 4.07
CA GLY A 118 -18.70 -2.83 3.96
C GLY A 118 -19.43 -2.97 2.63
N MET A 119 -18.69 -3.23 1.54
CA MET A 119 -19.22 -3.21 0.17
C MET A 119 -20.34 -4.23 -0.13
N PRO A 120 -20.32 -5.46 0.39
CA PRO A 120 -21.42 -6.43 0.22
C PRO A 120 -22.69 -6.12 1.02
N ARG A 121 -22.66 -5.17 1.96
CA ARG A 121 -23.81 -4.84 2.80
C ARG A 121 -24.77 -3.89 2.07
N PRO A 122 -26.09 -3.92 2.38
CA PRO A 122 -27.06 -2.99 1.81
C PRO A 122 -26.62 -1.53 1.98
N ALA A 123 -26.81 -0.73 0.93
CA ALA A 123 -26.57 0.71 1.00
C ALA A 123 -27.81 1.43 1.55
N PRO A 124 -27.65 2.56 2.26
CA PRO A 124 -26.38 3.17 2.69
C PRO A 124 -25.78 2.46 3.90
N ASN A 125 -24.45 2.34 3.93
CA ASN A 125 -23.74 1.76 5.08
C ASN A 125 -22.45 2.56 5.35
N PRO A 126 -22.22 3.03 6.60
CA PRO A 126 -21.03 3.80 6.96
C PRO A 126 -19.72 3.11 6.53
N TYR A 127 -19.61 1.78 6.65
CA TYR A 127 -18.38 1.06 6.26
C TYR A 127 -18.02 1.19 4.76
N ARG A 128 -19.03 1.39 3.90
CA ARG A 128 -18.82 1.61 2.45
C ARG A 128 -18.39 3.04 2.16
N ALA A 129 -18.97 4.02 2.86
CA ALA A 129 -18.66 5.43 2.69
C ALA A 129 -17.30 5.81 3.30
N THR A 130 -17.00 5.34 4.51
CA THR A 130 -15.76 5.67 5.23
C THR A 130 -14.51 5.17 4.52
N GLY A 131 -14.59 4.02 3.85
CA GLY A 131 -13.47 3.47 3.09
C GLY A 131 -13.09 4.29 1.86
N ALA A 132 -14.07 4.72 1.06
CA ALA A 132 -13.84 5.53 -0.13
C ALA A 132 -13.49 6.98 0.23
N ILE A 133 -14.29 7.61 1.09
CA ILE A 133 -14.10 9.00 1.52
C ILE A 133 -12.81 9.13 2.34
N GLY A 134 -12.56 8.23 3.28
CA GLY A 134 -11.36 8.29 4.12
C GLY A 134 -10.07 8.18 3.31
N SER A 135 -10.08 7.45 2.20
CA SER A 135 -8.91 7.36 1.34
C SER A 135 -8.71 8.56 0.43
N LEU A 136 -9.80 9.17 -0.04
CA LEU A 136 -9.74 10.48 -0.71
C LEU A 136 -9.22 11.55 0.24
N LEU A 137 -9.65 11.53 1.50
CA LEU A 137 -9.15 12.44 2.54
C LEU A 137 -7.67 12.22 2.81
N LEU A 138 -7.21 10.97 2.95
CA LEU A 138 -5.77 10.68 3.08
C LEU A 138 -4.97 11.19 1.87
N LEU A 139 -5.52 11.06 0.67
CA LEU A 139 -4.86 11.52 -0.55
C LEU A 139 -4.77 13.05 -0.57
N LEU A 140 -5.86 13.73 -0.22
CA LEU A 140 -5.91 15.19 -0.13
C LEU A 140 -4.98 15.72 0.96
N ILE A 141 -5.00 15.13 2.16
CA ILE A 141 -4.11 15.50 3.27
C ILE A 141 -2.64 15.28 2.88
N GLY A 142 -2.32 14.14 2.26
CA GLY A 142 -0.98 13.86 1.76
C GLY A 142 -0.53 14.86 0.69
N ALA A 143 -1.44 15.26 -0.21
CA ALA A 143 -1.13 16.22 -1.26
C ALA A 143 -0.84 17.60 -0.68
N VAL A 144 -1.69 18.07 0.24
CA VAL A 144 -1.47 19.33 0.99
C VAL A 144 -0.16 19.27 1.76
N TYR A 145 0.13 18.16 2.44
CA TYR A 145 1.38 17.99 3.17
C TYR A 145 2.59 18.05 2.24
N GLY A 146 2.51 17.44 1.05
CA GLY A 146 3.55 17.52 0.04
C GLY A 146 3.83 18.94 -0.43
N PHE A 147 2.77 19.71 -0.72
CA PHE A 147 2.92 21.13 -1.06
C PHE A 147 3.59 21.90 0.07
N VAL A 148 3.12 21.75 1.31
CA VAL A 148 3.70 22.42 2.49
C VAL A 148 5.16 22.06 2.67
N LEU A 149 5.54 20.81 2.46
CA LEU A 149 6.93 20.37 2.58
C LEU A 149 7.82 21.03 1.51
N VAL A 150 7.36 21.07 0.26
CA VAL A 150 8.08 21.72 -0.84
C VAL A 150 8.27 23.23 -0.61
N PHE A 151 7.27 23.93 -0.08
CA PHE A 151 7.38 25.38 0.17
C PHE A 151 8.21 25.74 1.42
N ASN A 152 8.49 24.77 2.29
CA ASN A 152 9.27 24.97 3.52
C ASN A 152 10.69 24.36 3.44
N ALA A 153 11.07 23.79 2.29
CA ALA A 153 12.39 23.22 2.02
C ALA A 153 13.34 24.30 1.47
#